data_AF-A0A6A4IE76-F1
#
_entry.id   AF-A0A6A4IE76-F1
#
_cell.length_a   1.000
_cell.length_b   1.000
_cell.length_c   1.000
_cell.angle_alpha   90.00
_cell.angle_beta   90.00
_cell.angle_gamma   90.00
#
_symmetry.space_group_name_H-M   'P 1'
#
loop_
_entity.id
_entity.type
_entity.pdbx_description
1 polymer ?
#
loop_
_entity_poly.entity_id
_entity_poly.type
_entity_poly.pdbx_seq_one_letter_code
_entity_poly.pdbx_strand_id
1 'polypeptide(L)'
;MLLILRSMVASLLSSVSSRLKSHLMEQFSSLNVANDEEEKIRGWLNAPNCFINFTSAVDKKAEGTGEWILNHMQYIKWIEETGGILWIQGKAGSGKTVLS
;
A
#
# COMPACT_ATOMS: atom_id res chain seq x y z
N MET A 1 28.33 22.04 -54.79
CA MET A 1 28.63 22.67 -53.49
C MET A 1 27.37 22.87 -52.62
N LEU A 2 26.33 23.59 -53.08
CA LEU A 2 25.09 23.85 -52.31
C LEU A 2 24.27 22.60 -51.92
N LEU A 3 24.20 21.57 -52.77
CA LEU A 3 23.46 20.33 -52.49
C LEU A 3 24.11 19.48 -51.39
N ILE A 4 25.45 19.46 -51.35
CA ILE A 4 26.23 18.72 -50.34
C ILE A 4 26.00 19.33 -48.96
N LEU A 5 26.03 20.66 -48.87
CA LEU A 5 25.78 21.37 -47.62
C LEU A 5 24.36 21.10 -47.08
N ARG A 6 23.34 21.09 -47.96
CA ARG A 6 21.96 20.74 -47.58
C ARG A 6 21.84 19.32 -47.03
N SER A 7 22.50 18.35 -47.67
CA SER A 7 22.51 16.96 -47.21
C SER A 7 23.20 16.81 -45.85
N MET A 8 24.30 17.53 -45.64
CA MET A 8 25.07 17.48 -44.39
C MET A 8 24.28 18.08 -43.21
N VAL A 9 23.60 19.20 -43.44
CA VAL A 9 22.71 19.82 -42.44
C VAL A 9 21.53 18.90 -42.10
N ALA A 10 20.89 18.29 -43.10
CA ALA A 10 19.79 17.35 -42.87
C ALA A 10 20.23 16.13 -42.04
N SER A 11 21.41 15.58 -42.35
CA SER A 11 21.99 14.44 -41.60
C SER A 11 22.30 14.82 -40.16
N LEU A 12 22.87 16.01 -39.94
CA LEU A 12 23.14 16.52 -38.59
C LEU A 12 21.85 16.70 -37.79
N LEU A 13 20.83 17.32 -38.39
CA LEU A 13 19.52 17.50 -37.74
C LEU A 13 18.88 16.15 -37.38
N SER A 14 18.95 15.16 -38.28
CA SER A 14 18.42 13.82 -38.02
C SER A 14 19.15 13.13 -36.86
N SER A 15 20.47 13.29 -36.77
CA SER A 15 21.31 12.72 -35.72
C SER A 15 21.08 13.40 -34.36
N VAL A 16 20.90 14.72 -34.36
CA VAL A 16 20.53 15.46 -33.14
C VAL A 16 19.13 15.03 -32.67
N SER A 17 18.17 14.92 -33.59
CA SER A 17 16.80 14.50 -33.26
C SER A 17 16.75 13.07 -32.71
N SER A 18 17.49 12.12 -33.30
CA SER A 18 17.52 10.74 -32.84
C SER A 18 18.15 10.62 -31.45
N ARG A 19 19.24 11.34 -31.18
CA ARG A 19 19.91 11.37 -29.87
C ARG A 19 19.03 11.97 -28.78
N LEU A 20 18.29 13.04 -29.08
CA LEU A 20 17.32 13.60 -28.14
C LEU A 20 16.19 12.61 -27.84
N LYS A 21 15.66 11.95 -28.87
CA LYS A 21 14.60 10.94 -28.71
C LYS A 21 15.07 9.76 -27.87
N SER A 22 16.27 9.24 -28.10
CA SER A 22 16.80 8.12 -27.31
C SER A 22 17.00 8.50 -25.84
N HIS A 23 17.52 9.70 -25.57
CA HIS A 23 17.72 10.17 -24.20
C HIS A 23 16.39 10.34 -23.45
N LEU A 24 15.38 10.92 -24.10
CA LEU A 24 14.05 11.06 -23.49
C LEU A 24 13.40 9.69 -23.20
N MET A 25 13.56 8.71 -24.10
CA MET A 25 13.03 7.36 -23.91
C MET A 25 13.70 6.64 -22.74
N GLU A 26 15.02 6.79 -22.58
CA GLU A 26 15.78 6.20 -21.48
C GLU A 26 15.36 6.79 -20.12
N GLN A 27 15.19 8.13 -20.06
CA GLN A 27 14.70 8.81 -18.86
C GLN A 27 13.27 8.37 -18.51
N PHE A 28 12.38 8.29 -19.50
CA PHE A 28 10.99 7.86 -19.28
C PHE A 28 10.91 6.41 -18.81
N SER A 29 11.70 5.51 -19.39
CA SER A 29 11.79 4.11 -18.95
C SER A 29 12.27 3.99 -17.51
N SER A 30 13.29 4.78 -17.12
CA SER A 30 13.83 4.77 -15.77
C SER A 30 12.82 5.27 -14.73
N LEU A 31 12.04 6.29 -15.09
CA LEU A 31 10.95 6.82 -14.24
C LEU A 31 9.82 5.81 -14.05
N ASN A 32 9.40 5.12 -15.11
CA ASN A 32 8.35 4.11 -15.02
C ASN A 32 8.77 2.95 -14.11
N VAL A 33 10.00 2.44 -14.26
CA VAL A 33 10.51 1.38 -13.38
C VAL A 33 10.54 1.82 -11.92
N ALA A 34 10.95 3.06 -11.63
CA ALA A 34 10.94 3.58 -10.27
C ALA A 34 9.52 3.67 -9.68
N ASN A 35 8.54 4.12 -10.47
CA ASN A 35 7.14 4.16 -10.06
C ASN A 35 6.56 2.75 -9.83
N ASP A 36 6.88 1.79 -10.70
CA ASP A 36 6.42 0.40 -10.57
C ASP A 36 6.92 -0.24 -9.27
N GLU A 37 8.18 0.02 -8.89
CA GLU A 37 8.75 -0.46 -7.63
C GLU A 37 8.11 0.25 -6.42
N GLU A 38 7.83 1.56 -6.49
CA GLU A 38 7.09 2.26 -5.44
C GLU A 38 5.70 1.66 -5.25
N GLU A 39 4.97 1.38 -6.34
CA GLU A 39 3.63 0.82 -6.29
C GLU A 39 3.63 -0.59 -5.70
N LYS A 40 4.62 -1.43 -6.03
CA LYS A 40 4.80 -2.75 -5.42
C LYS A 40 5.06 -2.65 -3.92
N ILE A 41 5.94 -1.74 -3.50
CA ILE A 41 6.27 -1.54 -2.09
C ILE A 41 5.04 -1.03 -1.33
N ARG A 42 4.30 -0.07 -1.90
CA ARG A 42 3.03 0.41 -1.34
C ARG A 42 2.01 -0.72 -1.23
N GLY A 43 1.88 -1.54 -2.27
CA GLY A 43 1.02 -2.71 -2.28
C GLY A 43 1.37 -3.72 -1.19
N TRP A 44 2.66 -3.94 -0.94
CA TRP A 44 3.15 -4.83 0.12
C TRP A 44 2.94 -4.25 1.54
N LEU A 45 3.12 -2.93 1.71
CA LEU A 45 2.92 -2.24 2.99
C LEU A 45 1.45 -1.98 3.32
N ASN A 46 0.55 -2.08 2.33
CA ASN A 46 -0.87 -1.86 2.54
C ASN A 46 -1.41 -2.84 3.59
N ALA A 47 -2.07 -2.28 4.60
CA ALA A 47 -2.71 -3.08 5.62
C ALA A 47 -3.79 -3.98 4.98
N PRO A 48 -3.96 -5.22 5.45
CA PRO A 48 -5.10 -6.03 5.06
C PRO A 48 -6.40 -5.30 5.37
N ASN A 49 -7.43 -5.51 4.55
CA ASN A 49 -8.74 -4.95 4.85
C ASN A 49 -9.32 -5.57 6.13
N CYS A 50 -9.19 -4.85 7.25
CA CYS A 50 -9.63 -5.29 8.57
C CYS A 50 -11.14 -5.55 8.63
N PHE A 51 -11.93 -4.87 7.79
CA PHE A 51 -13.39 -5.03 7.74
C PHE A 51 -13.80 -6.46 7.41
N ILE A 52 -13.10 -7.12 6.47
CA ILE A 52 -13.43 -8.49 6.06
C ILE A 52 -13.26 -9.47 7.22
N ASN A 53 -12.18 -9.30 8.00
CA ASN A 53 -11.92 -10.12 9.17
C ASN A 53 -12.96 -9.87 10.26
N PHE A 54 -13.30 -8.59 10.50
CA PHE A 54 -14.33 -8.20 11.45
C PHE A 54 -15.70 -8.80 11.09
N THR A 55 -16.15 -8.66 9.84
CA THR A 55 -17.44 -9.22 9.39
C THR A 55 -17.47 -10.74 9.56
N SER A 56 -16.43 -11.45 9.13
CA SER A 56 -16.37 -12.90 9.34
C SER A 56 -16.35 -13.30 10.82
N ALA A 57 -15.75 -12.48 11.68
CA ALA A 57 -15.70 -12.73 13.12
C ALA A 57 -17.08 -12.54 13.75
N VAL A 58 -17.82 -11.49 13.35
CA VAL A 58 -19.21 -11.24 13.75
C VAL A 58 -20.11 -12.40 13.32
N ASP A 59 -20.01 -12.85 12.08
CA ASP A 59 -20.84 -13.96 11.55
C ASP A 59 -20.59 -15.30 12.27
N LYS A 60 -19.35 -15.52 12.74
CA LYS A 60 -18.96 -16.74 13.47
C LYS A 60 -19.15 -16.63 14.98
N LYS A 61 -19.48 -15.44 15.49
CA LYS A 61 -19.61 -15.22 16.94
C LYS A 61 -20.86 -15.94 17.43
N ALA A 62 -20.70 -16.81 18.42
CA ALA A 62 -21.85 -17.33 19.15
C ALA A 62 -22.52 -16.19 19.95
N GLU A 63 -23.84 -16.19 20.00
CA GLU A 63 -24.64 -15.21 20.76
C GLU A 63 -24.14 -15.08 22.21
N GLY A 64 -24.09 -13.85 22.74
CA GLY A 64 -23.56 -13.56 24.08
C GLY A 64 -22.03 -13.65 24.24
N THR A 65 -21.30 -14.22 23.27
CA THR A 65 -19.84 -14.32 23.35
C THR A 65 -19.21 -12.94 23.21
N GLY A 66 -18.28 -12.63 24.11
CA GLY A 66 -17.56 -11.36 24.11
C GLY A 66 -18.29 -10.17 24.70
N GLU A 67 -19.58 -10.27 25.04
CA GLU A 67 -20.31 -9.19 25.71
C GLU A 67 -19.81 -8.95 27.16
N TRP A 68 -19.26 -9.99 27.77
CA TRP A 68 -18.70 -9.92 29.14
C TRP A 68 -17.61 -8.85 29.28
N ILE A 69 -16.86 -8.55 28.22
CA ILE A 69 -15.76 -7.58 28.28
C ILE A 69 -16.27 -6.13 28.29
N LEU A 70 -17.45 -5.88 27.69
CA LEU A 70 -18.03 -4.55 27.58
C LEU A 70 -18.40 -3.96 28.94
N ASN A 71 -18.67 -4.83 29.92
CA ASN A 71 -18.98 -4.47 31.30
C ASN A 71 -17.75 -4.53 32.23
N HIS A 72 -16.58 -4.90 31.71
CA HIS A 72 -15.38 -5.08 32.52
C HIS A 72 -14.69 -3.73 32.77
N MET A 73 -14.37 -3.41 34.03
CA MET A 73 -13.81 -2.09 34.38
C MET A 73 -12.52 -1.74 33.63
N GLN A 74 -11.68 -2.73 33.31
CA GLN A 74 -10.46 -2.48 32.53
C GLN A 74 -10.76 -2.03 31.08
N TYR A 75 -11.83 -2.55 30.48
CA TYR A 75 -12.26 -2.15 29.15
C TYR A 75 -12.87 -0.74 29.17
N ILE A 76 -13.73 -0.47 30.15
CA ILE A 76 -14.35 0.86 30.34
C ILE A 76 -13.27 1.91 30.58
N LYS A 77 -12.30 1.63 31.45
CA LYS A 77 -11.17 2.52 31.68
C LYS A 77 -10.35 2.75 30.41
N TRP A 78 -10.09 1.70 29.64
CA TRP A 78 -9.33 1.80 28.39
C TRP A 78 -10.05 2.63 27.32
N ILE A 79 -11.38 2.55 27.22
CA ILE A 79 -12.13 3.35 26.23
C ILE A 79 -12.26 4.83 26.63
N GLU A 80 -12.22 5.12 27.94
CA GLU A 80 -12.25 6.47 28.48
C GLU A 80 -10.89 7.18 28.42
N GLU A 81 -9.78 6.43 28.47
CA GLU A 81 -8.42 6.95 28.39
C GLU A 81 -7.98 7.15 26.93
N THR A 82 -7.54 8.37 26.56
CA THR A 82 -7.01 8.66 25.22
C THR A 82 -5.60 8.08 25.05
N GLY A 83 -5.55 6.92 24.39
CA GLY A 83 -4.29 6.23 24.05
C GLY A 83 -3.88 5.22 25.12
N GLY A 84 -3.83 3.94 24.74
CA GLY A 84 -3.45 2.84 25.63
C GLY A 84 -3.60 1.48 24.96
N ILE A 85 -3.02 0.43 25.57
CA ILE A 85 -3.11 -0.95 25.10
C ILE A 85 -3.99 -1.74 26.07
N LEU A 86 -5.08 -2.32 25.56
CA LEU A 86 -5.87 -3.31 26.31
C LEU A 86 -5.33 -4.71 26.02
N TRP A 87 -4.86 -5.40 27.07
CA TRP A 87 -4.30 -6.75 26.95
C TRP A 87 -5.30 -7.82 27.44
N ILE A 88 -5.81 -8.65 26.53
CA ILE A 88 -6.78 -9.71 26.83
C ILE A 88 -6.08 -11.07 26.88
N GLN A 89 -6.06 -11.72 28.04
CA GLN A 89 -5.51 -13.07 28.23
C GLN A 89 -6.60 -14.13 28.30
N GLY A 90 -6.31 -15.32 27.78
CA GLY A 90 -7.24 -16.46 27.81
C GLY A 90 -6.65 -17.70 27.16
N LYS A 91 -7.22 -18.88 27.45
CA LYS A 91 -6.80 -20.17 26.88
C LYS A 91 -6.90 -20.20 25.34
N ALA A 92 -6.19 -21.11 24.68
CA ALA A 92 -6.36 -21.32 23.24
C ALA A 92 -7.85 -21.58 22.91
N GLY A 93 -8.35 -21.02 21.81
CA GLY A 93 -9.76 -21.15 21.42
C GLY A 93 -10.76 -20.29 22.22
N SER A 94 -10.33 -19.46 23.17
CA SER A 94 -11.24 -18.61 23.98
C SER A 94 -11.84 -17.39 23.25
N GLY A 95 -11.79 -17.35 21.92
CA GLY A 95 -12.38 -16.26 21.13
C GLY A 95 -11.65 -14.91 21.16
N LYS A 96 -10.40 -14.84 21.65
CA LYS A 96 -9.63 -13.57 21.72
C LYS A 96 -9.54 -12.83 20.39
N THR A 97 -9.30 -13.55 19.30
CA THR A 97 -9.20 -12.98 17.93
C THR A 97 -10.54 -12.49 17.39
N VAL A 98 -11.66 -12.99 17.92
CA VAL A 98 -13.00 -12.54 17.55
C VAL A 98 -13.36 -11.22 18.26
N LEU A 99 -12.64 -10.88 19.34
CA LEU A 99 -12.83 -9.66 20.12
C LEU A 99 -12.04 -8.44 19.61
N SER A 100 -11.02 -8.63 18.77
CA SER A 100 -10.12 -7.57 18.26
C SER A 100 -10.39 -7.27 16.79
#